data_AF-A0A4Y8M2J9-F1
#
_entry.id   AF-A0A4Y8M2J9-F1
#
_cell.length_a   1.000
_cell.length_b   1.000
_cell.length_c   1.000
_cell.angle_alpha   90.00
_cell.angle_beta   90.00
_cell.angle_gamma   90.00
#
_symmetry.space_group_name_H-M   'P 1'
#
loop_
_entity.id
_entity.type
_entity.pdbx_description
1 polymer ?
#
loop_
_entity_poly.entity_id
_entity_poly.type
_entity_poly.pdbx_seq_one_letter_code
_entity_poly.pdbx_strand_id
1 'polypeptide(L)'
;MQKTLRAGSKLVLASVILLSSSITGASSWASAANVHTDQAASASPSIVKEYALFLQEKHGVVLHEKVTKGQFVSAIAGALDYEAPAKAVTFSDLADGSPYYKEAAALYEKGILTSTTVKASTRLSALEAVQLSLKAADLEELAYTYPTAKVKTALSKLKLNWSSGAYSSRGAQELAAAVDAGLLPSEFYGEIKNGGKASQALATFLIGKVLEVKGQYKHYVGYSSDSDIYAKLNDAYDTSDIIRAPELQKIVDEALKQNLVTGYNLKDSRYDANFIDSLSLVYGHSDFQHALQLIGLLRSEKIIAKVQFEPKTSAFIYLKEWGDPGVSDLYEVVQIENGNYIEYAKEYDLAFEFATVADKSRFDQIVLQYAKKNEDNQPGLIYGSWWQPLYYSLTELNNYKKISNNKIEKGRYYAQSFSLKEQSAAVTSGFRKLDPSLKVINYDFWVDGPFYNYLNGESK
;
A
#
# COMPACT_ATOMS: atom_id res chain seq x y z
N MET A 1 -63.79 -8.52 5.66
CA MET A 1 -64.50 -9.75 5.24
C MET A 1 -63.83 -10.32 4.00
N GLN A 2 -63.65 -11.64 3.98
CA GLN A 2 -63.02 -12.57 3.02
C GLN A 2 -63.05 -12.19 1.52
N LYS A 3 -61.93 -12.22 0.77
CA LYS A 3 -61.12 -13.33 0.18
C LYS A 3 -61.66 -13.88 -1.16
N THR A 4 -60.86 -13.79 -2.24
CA THR A 4 -60.42 -14.83 -3.23
C THR A 4 -59.81 -14.13 -4.47
N LEU A 5 -58.49 -14.28 -4.81
CA LEU A 5 -57.79 -15.33 -5.59
C LEU A 5 -58.30 -15.45 -7.05
N ARG A 6 -57.53 -15.56 -8.15
CA ARG A 6 -56.09 -15.75 -8.47
C ARG A 6 -55.88 -15.70 -10.01
N ALA A 7 -54.64 -15.41 -10.45
CA ALA A 7 -53.92 -15.89 -11.66
C ALA A 7 -54.51 -15.63 -13.07
N GLY A 8 -53.76 -15.41 -14.15
CA GLY A 8 -52.33 -15.44 -14.47
C GLY A 8 -52.21 -15.48 -16.01
N SER A 9 -51.06 -15.12 -16.59
CA SER A 9 -50.74 -15.50 -17.98
C SER A 9 -49.22 -15.50 -18.18
N LYS A 10 -48.69 -16.70 -18.40
CA LYS A 10 -47.39 -16.96 -19.02
C LYS A 10 -47.60 -16.95 -20.53
N LEU A 11 -46.70 -16.31 -21.28
CA LEU A 11 -46.54 -16.60 -22.70
C LEU A 11 -45.14 -17.19 -22.92
N VAL A 12 -45.13 -18.46 -23.31
CA VAL A 12 -44.04 -19.15 -23.98
C VAL A 12 -44.37 -19.10 -25.46
N LEU A 13 -43.43 -18.71 -26.31
CA LEU A 13 -43.39 -19.21 -27.68
C LEU A 13 -41.93 -19.36 -28.12
N ALA A 14 -41.53 -20.62 -28.26
CA ALA A 14 -40.37 -21.03 -29.03
C ALA A 14 -40.74 -21.07 -30.53
N SER A 15 -39.79 -20.77 -31.41
CA SER A 15 -39.70 -21.39 -32.74
C SER A 15 -38.33 -21.15 -33.37
N VAL A 16 -37.77 -22.25 -33.85
CA VAL A 16 -36.47 -22.48 -34.51
C VAL A 16 -36.58 -22.13 -35.99
N ILE A 17 -35.55 -21.50 -36.59
CA ILE A 17 -35.16 -21.74 -37.98
C ILE A 17 -33.62 -21.73 -38.09
N LEU A 18 -33.08 -22.90 -38.44
CA LEU A 18 -31.75 -23.12 -39.01
C LEU A 18 -31.75 -22.68 -40.48
N LEU A 19 -30.76 -21.90 -40.90
CA LEU A 19 -30.27 -21.91 -42.28
C LEU A 19 -28.78 -21.52 -42.29
N SER A 20 -28.00 -22.47 -42.81
CA SER A 20 -26.59 -22.40 -43.11
C SER A 20 -26.35 -21.64 -44.41
N SER A 21 -25.41 -20.70 -44.39
CA SER A 21 -24.71 -20.24 -45.59
C SER A 21 -23.33 -19.74 -45.20
N SER A 22 -22.33 -20.49 -45.64
CA SER A 22 -20.90 -20.19 -45.60
C SER A 22 -20.60 -19.00 -46.52
N ILE A 23 -20.07 -17.92 -45.93
CA ILE A 23 -19.29 -16.92 -46.67
C ILE A 23 -18.04 -16.62 -45.85
N THR A 24 -16.92 -17.00 -46.44
CA THR A 24 -15.55 -16.62 -46.07
C THR A 24 -15.39 -15.10 -46.16
N GLY A 25 -15.16 -14.46 -45.03
CA GLY A 25 -14.80 -13.05 -44.96
C GLY A 25 -13.95 -12.82 -43.72
N ALA A 26 -12.64 -12.70 -43.91
CA ALA A 26 -11.70 -12.39 -42.84
C ALA A 26 -12.01 -11.01 -42.26
N SER A 27 -12.68 -10.97 -41.11
CA SER A 27 -12.77 -9.78 -40.27
C SER A 27 -11.59 -9.79 -39.31
N SER A 28 -10.59 -8.97 -39.63
CA SER A 28 -9.47 -8.57 -38.78
C SER A 28 -9.99 -7.94 -37.49
N TRP A 29 -9.94 -8.68 -36.39
CA TRP A 29 -10.03 -8.13 -35.05
C TRP A 29 -8.67 -7.54 -34.69
N ALA A 30 -8.50 -6.22 -34.88
CA ALA A 30 -7.45 -5.44 -34.23
C ALA A 30 -7.72 -3.94 -34.45
N SER A 31 -8.71 -3.39 -33.76
CA SER A 31 -8.63 -1.98 -33.38
C SER A 31 -8.04 -1.97 -31.98
N ALA A 32 -6.70 -1.98 -31.93
CA ALA A 32 -5.98 -1.64 -30.73
C ALA A 32 -6.49 -0.28 -30.26
N ALA A 33 -7.05 -0.25 -29.05
CA ALA A 33 -7.17 0.99 -28.31
C ALA A 33 -5.79 1.65 -28.33
N ASN A 34 -5.75 2.92 -28.73
CA ASN A 34 -4.57 3.75 -28.52
C ASN A 34 -4.34 3.81 -27.01
N VAL A 35 -3.55 2.86 -26.51
CA VAL A 35 -2.90 2.98 -25.21
C VAL A 35 -2.07 4.25 -25.33
N HIS A 36 -2.46 5.28 -24.59
CA HIS A 36 -1.57 6.39 -24.31
C HIS A 36 -0.26 5.76 -23.83
N THR A 37 0.77 5.90 -24.65
CA THR A 37 2.13 5.57 -24.25
C THR A 37 2.44 6.48 -23.07
N ASP A 38 2.27 5.97 -21.85
CA ASP A 38 2.98 6.52 -20.71
C ASP A 38 4.44 6.60 -21.12
N GLN A 39 4.93 7.83 -21.23
CA GLN A 39 6.35 8.09 -21.39
C GLN A 39 7.08 7.22 -20.38
N ALA A 40 8.03 6.40 -20.85
CA ALA A 40 8.94 5.66 -20.00
C ALA A 40 9.36 6.57 -18.84
N ALA A 41 9.02 6.18 -17.62
CA ALA A 41 9.14 7.02 -16.43
C ALA A 41 10.57 7.56 -16.34
N SER A 42 10.75 8.84 -16.67
CA SER A 42 12.02 9.52 -16.47
C SER A 42 12.30 9.56 -14.97
N ALA A 43 13.50 9.15 -14.54
CA ALA A 43 13.92 9.37 -13.16
C ALA A 43 14.12 10.88 -12.93
N SER A 44 13.03 11.58 -12.59
CA SER A 44 13.13 12.98 -12.21
C SER A 44 13.94 13.09 -10.91
N PRO A 45 14.68 14.19 -10.66
CA PRO A 45 15.30 14.43 -9.36
C PRO A 45 14.32 14.35 -8.18
N SER A 46 13.01 14.38 -8.44
CA SER A 46 11.94 14.18 -7.46
C SER A 46 11.82 12.72 -7.02
N ILE A 47 11.78 11.73 -7.94
CA ILE A 47 11.53 10.33 -7.56
C ILE A 47 12.70 9.72 -6.77
N VAL A 48 13.94 10.10 -7.08
CA VAL A 48 15.12 9.64 -6.32
C VAL A 48 15.05 10.13 -4.87
N LYS A 49 14.64 11.38 -4.65
CA LYS A 49 14.46 11.92 -3.30
C LYS A 49 13.33 11.21 -2.57
N GLU A 50 12.26 10.89 -3.27
CA GLU A 50 11.12 10.18 -2.72
C GLU A 50 11.50 8.74 -2.30
N TYR A 51 12.22 7.99 -3.13
CA TYR A 51 12.76 6.69 -2.73
C TYR A 51 13.75 6.80 -1.58
N ALA A 52 14.63 7.82 -1.56
CA ALA A 52 15.55 8.02 -0.45
C ALA A 52 14.81 8.20 0.88
N LEU A 53 13.79 9.07 0.88
CA LEU A 53 12.98 9.32 2.07
C LEU A 53 12.18 8.09 2.50
N PHE A 54 11.59 7.37 1.54
CA PHE A 54 10.90 6.12 1.82
C PHE A 54 11.84 5.07 2.44
N LEU A 55 13.01 4.85 1.85
CA LEU A 55 14.00 3.89 2.36
C LEU A 55 14.47 4.27 3.76
N GLN A 56 14.65 5.56 4.02
CA GLN A 56 15.04 6.06 5.33
C GLN A 56 13.94 5.81 6.38
N GLU A 57 12.69 6.20 6.11
CA GLU A 57 11.62 6.14 7.10
C GLU A 57 11.05 4.73 7.29
N LYS A 58 10.90 3.96 6.20
CA LYS A 58 10.28 2.62 6.25
C LYS A 58 11.28 1.51 6.56
N HIS A 59 12.55 1.68 6.18
CA HIS A 59 13.56 0.63 6.30
C HIS A 59 14.84 1.05 7.04
N GLY A 60 14.97 2.31 7.47
CA GLY A 60 16.19 2.80 8.10
C GLY A 60 17.41 2.82 7.18
N VAL A 61 17.21 2.74 5.86
CA VAL A 61 18.28 2.63 4.87
C VAL A 61 18.69 4.02 4.39
N VAL A 62 19.97 4.34 4.56
CA VAL A 62 20.58 5.57 4.02
C VAL A 62 21.86 5.21 3.26
N LEU A 63 21.92 5.61 1.99
CA LEU A 63 23.12 5.47 1.18
C LEU A 63 23.94 6.76 1.19
N HIS A 64 25.26 6.64 1.16
CA HIS A 64 26.19 7.78 1.11
C HIS A 64 26.82 7.92 -0.29
N GLU A 65 27.43 9.06 -0.60
CA GLU A 65 27.96 9.40 -1.93
C GLU A 65 28.89 8.34 -2.56
N LYS A 66 29.66 7.63 -1.73
CA LYS A 66 30.60 6.59 -2.15
C LYS A 66 30.10 5.20 -1.77
N VAL A 67 28.97 4.80 -2.36
CA VAL A 67 28.32 3.51 -2.10
C VAL A 67 29.30 2.35 -2.33
N THR A 68 29.49 1.53 -1.30
CA THR A 68 30.22 0.26 -1.40
C THR A 68 29.27 -0.87 -1.78
N LYS A 69 29.82 -1.97 -2.30
CA LYS A 69 29.01 -3.15 -2.61
C LYS A 69 28.33 -3.73 -1.37
N GLY A 70 29.00 -3.72 -0.22
CA GLY A 70 28.43 -4.19 1.06
C GLY A 70 27.24 -3.35 1.50
N GLN A 71 27.35 -2.01 1.40
CA GLN A 71 26.23 -1.10 1.71
C GLN A 71 25.02 -1.35 0.82
N PHE A 72 25.24 -1.55 -0.47
CA PHE A 72 24.15 -1.80 -1.42
C PHE A 72 23.47 -3.15 -1.22
N VAL A 73 24.26 -4.20 -0.99
CA VAL A 73 23.76 -5.55 -0.64
C VAL A 73 22.93 -5.51 0.64
N SER A 74 23.45 -4.84 1.68
CA SER A 74 22.74 -4.69 2.95
C SER A 74 21.45 -3.89 2.79
N ALA A 75 21.49 -2.81 2.00
CA ALA A 75 20.31 -2.00 1.70
C ALA A 75 19.22 -2.78 0.95
N ILE A 76 19.57 -3.59 -0.05
CA ILE A 76 18.59 -4.45 -0.76
C ILE A 76 17.98 -5.48 0.20
N ALA A 77 18.82 -6.21 0.95
CA ALA A 77 18.35 -7.25 1.85
C ALA A 77 17.45 -6.68 2.95
N GLY A 78 17.85 -5.57 3.56
CA GLY A 78 17.08 -4.89 4.59
C GLY A 78 15.77 -4.29 4.06
N ALA A 79 15.79 -3.72 2.84
CA ALA A 79 14.57 -3.20 2.22
C ALA A 79 13.56 -4.32 1.88
N LEU A 80 14.04 -5.51 1.51
CA LEU A 80 13.21 -6.68 1.19
C LEU A 80 12.88 -7.55 2.42
N ASP A 81 13.31 -7.15 3.61
CA ASP A 81 13.17 -7.90 4.87
C ASP A 81 13.67 -9.34 4.76
N TYR A 82 14.80 -9.54 4.07
CA TYR A 82 15.40 -10.86 3.90
C TYR A 82 16.26 -11.23 5.11
N GLU A 83 15.85 -12.30 5.78
CA GLU A 83 16.59 -12.89 6.88
C GLU A 83 17.74 -13.77 6.40
N ALA A 84 18.79 -13.86 7.22
CA ALA A 84 19.91 -14.74 6.95
C ALA A 84 19.49 -16.23 7.02
N PRO A 85 20.08 -17.10 6.18
CA PRO A 85 19.79 -18.53 6.22
C PRO A 85 20.11 -19.16 7.58
N ALA A 86 19.34 -20.18 7.95
CA ALA A 86 19.66 -21.00 9.12
C ALA A 86 21.01 -21.72 8.99
N LYS A 87 21.44 -22.01 7.75
CA LYS A 87 22.75 -22.60 7.46
C LYS A 87 23.73 -21.50 7.02
N ALA A 88 24.83 -21.37 7.76
CA ALA A 88 25.87 -20.40 7.46
C ALA A 88 26.49 -20.61 6.07
N VAL A 89 26.77 -19.49 5.38
CA VAL A 89 27.47 -19.45 4.09
C VAL A 89 28.92 -19.05 4.33
N THR A 90 29.88 -19.83 3.83
CA THR A 90 31.29 -19.46 3.95
C THR A 90 31.70 -18.57 2.77
N PHE A 91 31.85 -17.27 3.03
CA PHE A 91 32.40 -16.33 2.05
C PHE A 91 33.93 -16.33 2.08
N SER A 92 34.56 -16.18 0.92
CA SER A 92 36.03 -16.20 0.78
C SER A 92 36.71 -14.93 1.29
N ASP A 93 35.96 -13.81 1.36
CA ASP A 93 36.49 -12.47 1.65
C ASP A 93 35.58 -11.66 2.60
N LEU A 94 34.61 -12.30 3.24
CA LEU A 94 33.69 -11.68 4.19
C LEU A 94 33.57 -12.55 5.44
N ALA A 95 34.16 -12.10 6.55
CA ALA A 95 34.09 -12.81 7.82
C ALA A 95 32.71 -12.72 8.47
N ASP A 96 32.34 -13.73 9.25
CA ASP A 96 31.05 -13.82 9.97
C ASP A 96 30.75 -12.61 10.86
N GLY A 97 31.78 -11.97 11.41
CA GLY A 97 31.66 -10.75 12.22
C GLY A 97 31.50 -9.45 11.42
N SER A 98 31.47 -9.51 10.09
CA SER A 98 31.28 -8.33 9.25
C SER A 98 29.85 -7.79 9.38
N PRO A 99 29.66 -6.46 9.40
CA PRO A 99 28.32 -5.86 9.40
C PRO A 99 27.50 -6.15 8.13
N TYR A 100 28.10 -6.75 7.09
CA TYR A 100 27.41 -7.10 5.85
C TYR A 100 27.16 -8.60 5.69
N TYR A 101 27.60 -9.43 6.64
CA TYR A 101 27.61 -10.89 6.48
C TYR A 101 26.20 -11.46 6.37
N LYS A 102 25.29 -11.06 7.27
CA LYS A 102 23.93 -11.62 7.34
C LYS A 102 23.14 -11.34 6.07
N GLU A 103 23.21 -10.09 5.61
CA GLU A 103 22.52 -9.61 4.43
C GLU A 103 23.12 -10.21 3.16
N ALA A 104 24.45 -10.35 3.09
CA ALA A 104 25.09 -11.06 1.99
C ALA A 104 24.69 -12.54 1.95
N ALA A 105 24.62 -13.21 3.11
CA ALA A 105 24.18 -14.60 3.22
C ALA A 105 22.72 -14.75 2.77
N ALA A 106 21.84 -13.83 3.16
CA ALA A 106 20.44 -13.78 2.73
C ALA A 106 20.33 -13.65 1.20
N LEU A 107 21.04 -12.67 0.60
CA LEU A 107 21.03 -12.50 -0.86
C LEU A 107 21.66 -13.69 -1.61
N TYR A 108 22.64 -14.37 -1.00
CA TYR A 108 23.24 -15.56 -1.59
C TYR A 108 22.27 -16.74 -1.61
N GLU A 109 21.54 -16.98 -0.52
CA GLU A 109 20.48 -18.00 -0.46
C GLU A 109 19.38 -17.74 -1.50
N LYS A 110 19.03 -16.48 -1.73
CA LYS A 110 18.06 -16.08 -2.76
C LYS A 110 18.61 -16.11 -4.20
N GLY A 111 19.88 -16.48 -4.40
CA GLY A 111 20.51 -16.51 -5.73
C GLY A 111 20.81 -15.12 -6.33
N ILE A 112 20.58 -14.05 -5.59
CA ILE A 112 20.86 -12.67 -6.01
C ILE A 112 22.37 -12.43 -6.01
N LEU A 113 23.06 -12.87 -4.95
CA LEU A 113 24.51 -13.02 -4.94
C LEU A 113 24.87 -14.46 -5.36
N THR A 114 25.67 -14.60 -6.41
CA THR A 114 26.02 -15.92 -6.96
C THR A 114 27.47 -16.34 -6.71
N SER A 115 28.23 -15.55 -5.95
CA SER A 115 29.65 -15.78 -5.66
C SER A 115 29.91 -15.71 -4.17
N THR A 116 30.82 -16.56 -3.68
CA THR A 116 31.32 -16.50 -2.30
C THR A 116 32.36 -15.39 -2.10
N THR A 117 32.75 -14.68 -3.16
CA THR A 117 33.59 -13.48 -3.09
C THR A 117 32.71 -12.22 -3.22
N VAL A 118 32.42 -11.57 -2.09
CA VAL A 118 31.47 -10.46 -1.99
C VAL A 118 32.11 -9.13 -2.39
N LYS A 119 33.35 -8.86 -1.96
CA LYS A 119 34.07 -7.59 -2.10
C LYS A 119 33.36 -6.41 -1.44
N ALA A 120 32.84 -6.61 -0.23
CA ALA A 120 31.94 -5.67 0.45
C ALA A 120 32.50 -4.24 0.58
N SER A 121 33.82 -4.08 0.80
CA SER A 121 34.45 -2.76 0.96
C SER A 121 34.76 -2.04 -0.36
N THR A 122 34.56 -2.70 -1.51
CA THR A 122 34.87 -2.10 -2.81
C THR A 122 33.78 -1.15 -3.26
N ARG A 123 34.17 -0.09 -3.99
CA ARG A 123 33.21 0.87 -4.54
C ARG A 123 32.33 0.19 -5.59
N LEU A 124 31.02 0.27 -5.38
CA LEU A 124 29.99 -0.37 -6.22
C LEU A 124 30.13 0.08 -7.67
N SER A 125 30.23 -0.87 -8.60
CA SER A 125 30.14 -0.54 -10.02
C SER A 125 28.67 -0.34 -10.42
N ALA A 126 28.44 0.56 -11.39
CA ALA A 126 27.09 0.83 -11.86
C ALA A 126 26.47 -0.40 -12.54
N LEU A 127 27.28 -1.19 -13.25
CA LEU A 127 26.84 -2.45 -13.87
C LEU A 127 26.43 -3.49 -12.81
N GLU A 128 27.25 -3.71 -11.78
CA GLU A 128 26.90 -4.66 -10.71
C GLU A 128 25.64 -4.22 -9.96
N ALA A 129 25.45 -2.92 -9.72
CA ALA A 129 24.24 -2.41 -9.08
C ALA A 129 22.99 -2.80 -9.86
N VAL A 130 23.00 -2.61 -11.19
CA VAL A 130 21.88 -2.96 -12.07
C VAL A 130 21.63 -4.47 -12.08
N GLN A 131 22.68 -5.28 -12.16
CA GLN A 131 22.57 -6.75 -12.19
C GLN A 131 21.98 -7.32 -10.89
N LEU A 132 22.50 -6.85 -9.75
CA LEU A 132 21.97 -7.24 -8.43
C LEU A 132 20.50 -6.83 -8.27
N SER A 133 20.15 -5.63 -8.74
CA SER A 133 18.78 -5.13 -8.66
C SER A 133 17.83 -5.90 -9.57
N LEU A 134 18.26 -6.26 -10.78
CA LEU A 134 17.46 -7.07 -11.69
C LEU A 134 17.11 -8.43 -11.07
N LYS A 135 18.10 -9.07 -10.43
CA LYS A 135 17.88 -10.35 -9.73
C LYS A 135 16.99 -10.16 -8.51
N ALA A 136 17.22 -9.11 -7.72
CA ALA A 136 16.38 -8.79 -6.57
C ALA A 136 14.93 -8.43 -6.94
N ALA A 137 14.70 -7.98 -8.17
CA ALA A 137 13.39 -7.71 -8.75
C ALA A 137 12.73 -8.94 -9.41
N ASP A 138 13.32 -10.14 -9.28
CA ASP A 138 12.83 -11.39 -9.89
C ASP A 138 12.71 -11.34 -11.43
N LEU A 139 13.64 -10.65 -12.10
CA LEU A 139 13.69 -10.50 -13.57
C LEU A 139 14.83 -11.29 -14.24
N GLU A 140 15.45 -12.23 -13.52
CA GLU A 140 16.58 -13.02 -14.02
C GLU A 140 16.19 -13.93 -15.19
N GLU A 141 15.09 -14.68 -15.06
CA GLU A 141 14.59 -15.59 -16.09
C GLU A 141 14.20 -14.81 -17.35
N LEU A 142 13.57 -13.64 -17.19
CA LEU A 142 13.27 -12.72 -18.30
C LEU A 142 14.56 -12.35 -19.02
N ALA A 143 15.60 -11.94 -18.29
CA ALA A 143 16.88 -11.59 -18.89
C ALA A 143 17.49 -12.73 -19.69
N TYR A 144 17.45 -13.96 -19.16
CA TYR A 144 18.05 -15.11 -19.81
C TYR A 144 17.28 -15.59 -21.05
N THR A 145 16.11 -15.03 -21.35
CA THR A 145 15.45 -15.18 -22.66
C THR A 145 16.06 -14.34 -23.78
N TYR A 146 16.96 -13.38 -23.49
CA TYR A 146 17.41 -12.40 -24.49
C TYR A 146 18.52 -12.99 -25.38
N PRO A 147 18.26 -13.21 -26.68
CA PRO A 147 19.33 -13.60 -27.60
C PRO A 147 20.28 -12.42 -27.87
N THR A 148 21.51 -12.70 -28.31
CA THR A 148 22.55 -11.69 -28.58
C THR A 148 22.06 -10.53 -29.45
N ALA A 149 21.22 -10.79 -30.46
CA ALA A 149 20.66 -9.75 -31.31
C ALA A 149 19.75 -8.78 -30.53
N LYS A 150 18.88 -9.30 -29.66
CA LYS A 150 18.02 -8.51 -28.79
C LYS A 150 18.84 -7.70 -27.79
N VAL A 151 19.87 -8.31 -27.19
CA VAL A 151 20.81 -7.63 -26.29
C VAL A 151 21.47 -6.45 -26.99
N LYS A 152 21.99 -6.62 -28.21
CA LYS A 152 22.62 -5.52 -28.98
C LYS A 152 21.62 -4.38 -29.24
N THR A 153 20.39 -4.70 -29.60
CA THR A 153 19.35 -3.69 -29.84
C THR A 153 19.05 -2.89 -28.59
N ALA A 154 18.79 -3.55 -27.46
CA ALA A 154 18.49 -2.89 -26.19
C ALA A 154 19.65 -2.00 -25.72
N LEU A 155 20.88 -2.52 -25.79
CA LEU A 155 22.08 -1.82 -25.30
C LEU A 155 22.63 -0.76 -26.28
N SER A 156 22.10 -0.64 -27.49
CA SER A 156 22.51 0.39 -28.45
C SER A 156 22.41 1.82 -27.88
N LYS A 157 21.41 2.05 -27.01
CA LYS A 157 21.15 3.32 -26.32
C LYS A 157 22.26 3.72 -25.35
N LEU A 158 22.99 2.74 -24.80
CA LEU A 158 24.07 2.96 -23.82
C LEU A 158 25.41 3.31 -24.49
N LYS A 159 25.53 3.16 -25.81
CA LYS A 159 26.76 3.48 -26.58
C LYS A 159 28.02 2.82 -25.98
N LEU A 160 27.89 1.56 -25.56
CA LEU A 160 28.97 0.80 -24.91
C LEU A 160 30.06 0.40 -25.91
N ASN A 161 31.32 0.56 -25.52
CA ASN A 161 32.49 0.11 -26.27
C ASN A 161 32.87 -1.34 -25.88
N TRP A 162 31.92 -2.26 -26.02
CA TRP A 162 32.14 -3.67 -25.69
C TRP A 162 32.62 -4.48 -26.90
N SER A 163 33.42 -5.51 -26.66
CA SER A 163 33.79 -6.47 -27.70
C SER A 163 32.54 -7.27 -28.13
N SER A 164 32.53 -7.75 -29.37
CA SER A 164 31.38 -8.47 -29.94
C SER A 164 30.94 -9.68 -29.09
N GLY A 165 31.89 -10.39 -28.46
CA GLY A 165 31.61 -11.52 -27.58
C GLY A 165 31.00 -11.15 -26.23
N ALA A 166 31.20 -9.93 -25.73
CA ALA A 166 30.65 -9.49 -24.44
C ALA A 166 29.11 -9.41 -24.46
N TYR A 167 28.52 -9.12 -25.62
CA TYR A 167 27.06 -9.08 -25.83
C TYR A 167 26.36 -10.44 -25.70
N SER A 168 27.11 -11.55 -25.69
CA SER A 168 26.57 -12.89 -25.47
C SER A 168 26.67 -13.35 -24.01
N SER A 169 27.19 -12.52 -23.11
CA SER A 169 27.32 -12.86 -21.70
C SER A 169 26.00 -12.71 -20.94
N ARG A 170 25.82 -13.47 -19.85
CA ARG A 170 24.68 -13.30 -18.93
C ARG A 170 24.58 -11.89 -18.39
N GLY A 171 25.71 -11.27 -18.06
CA GLY A 171 25.73 -9.88 -17.59
C GLY A 171 25.22 -8.87 -18.62
N ALA A 172 25.39 -9.13 -19.91
CA ALA A 172 24.83 -8.30 -20.98
C ALA A 172 23.31 -8.53 -21.16
N GLN A 173 22.85 -9.78 -20.99
CA GLN A 173 21.42 -10.11 -20.98
C GLN A 173 20.70 -9.40 -19.81
N GLU A 174 21.28 -9.45 -18.62
CA GLU A 174 20.76 -8.80 -17.41
C GLU A 174 20.65 -7.28 -17.61
N LEU A 175 21.70 -6.63 -18.13
CA LEU A 175 21.66 -5.20 -18.42
C LEU A 175 20.60 -4.85 -19.49
N ALA A 176 20.47 -5.68 -20.53
CA ALA A 176 19.51 -5.45 -21.61
C ALA A 176 18.07 -5.54 -21.11
N ALA A 177 17.77 -6.54 -20.29
CA ALA A 177 16.46 -6.67 -19.67
C ALA A 177 16.17 -5.52 -18.69
N ALA A 178 17.16 -5.06 -17.93
CA ALA A 178 16.98 -3.91 -17.05
C ALA A 178 16.62 -2.63 -17.83
N VAL A 179 17.21 -2.43 -19.01
CA VAL A 179 16.88 -1.32 -19.92
C VAL A 179 15.46 -1.45 -20.47
N ASP A 180 15.11 -2.61 -21.03
CA ASP A 180 13.81 -2.81 -21.70
C ASP A 180 12.64 -2.89 -20.71
N ALA A 181 12.87 -3.40 -19.49
CA ALA A 181 11.86 -3.46 -18.43
C ALA A 181 11.71 -2.14 -17.65
N GLY A 182 12.50 -1.10 -17.98
CA GLY A 182 12.44 0.19 -17.28
C GLY A 182 13.00 0.16 -15.85
N LEU A 183 13.76 -0.87 -15.48
CA LEU A 183 14.49 -0.92 -14.21
C LEU A 183 15.66 0.09 -14.21
N LEU A 184 16.34 0.21 -15.36
CA LEU A 184 17.36 1.24 -15.60
C LEU A 184 16.81 2.28 -16.58
N PRO A 185 16.47 3.50 -16.11
CA PRO A 185 15.94 4.55 -16.96
C PRO A 185 17.08 5.35 -17.61
N SER A 186 16.73 6.12 -18.65
CA SER A 186 17.72 6.76 -19.53
C SER A 186 18.63 7.77 -18.85
N GLU A 187 18.19 8.37 -17.75
CA GLU A 187 18.95 9.37 -17.00
C GLU A 187 20.25 8.79 -16.44
N PHE A 188 20.28 7.49 -16.13
CA PHE A 188 21.45 6.82 -15.56
C PHE A 188 22.33 6.10 -16.59
N TYR A 189 21.98 6.14 -17.88
CA TYR A 189 22.76 5.46 -18.92
C TYR A 189 24.22 5.92 -18.98
N GLY A 190 24.50 7.20 -18.68
CA GLY A 190 25.86 7.75 -18.64
C GLY A 190 26.77 7.16 -17.55
N GLU A 191 26.20 6.52 -16.52
CA GLU A 191 26.96 5.81 -15.48
C GLU A 191 27.40 4.41 -15.93
N ILE A 192 26.69 3.81 -16.88
CA ILE A 192 27.00 2.48 -17.40
C ILE A 192 28.11 2.57 -18.44
N LYS A 193 29.35 2.48 -17.95
CA LYS A 193 30.57 2.47 -18.76
C LYS A 193 31.63 1.58 -18.13
N ASN A 194 32.69 1.27 -18.87
CA ASN A 194 33.80 0.47 -18.32
C ASN A 194 34.42 1.17 -17.10
N GLY A 195 34.48 0.47 -15.96
CA GLY A 195 34.91 1.04 -14.67
C GLY A 195 33.96 2.04 -14.03
N GLY A 196 32.76 2.26 -14.60
CA GLY A 196 31.73 3.15 -14.07
C GLY A 196 31.31 2.76 -12.66
N LYS A 197 31.18 3.77 -11.79
CA LYS A 197 30.78 3.59 -10.39
C LYS A 197 29.37 4.10 -10.22
N ALA A 198 28.56 3.37 -9.46
CA ALA A 198 27.21 3.79 -9.14
C ALA A 198 27.26 5.07 -8.30
N SER A 199 26.49 6.07 -8.72
CA SER A 199 26.15 7.19 -7.86
C SER A 199 25.21 6.73 -6.74
N GLN A 200 25.13 7.54 -5.67
CA GLN A 200 24.10 7.35 -4.65
C GLN A 200 22.70 7.40 -5.28
N ALA A 201 22.46 8.30 -6.24
CA ALA A 201 21.18 8.45 -6.91
C ALA A 201 20.77 7.18 -7.68
N LEU A 202 21.68 6.58 -8.46
CA LEU A 202 21.42 5.33 -9.16
C LEU A 202 21.13 4.19 -8.17
N ALA A 203 21.96 4.06 -7.13
CA ALA A 203 21.78 3.00 -6.14
C ALA A 203 20.44 3.12 -5.40
N THR A 204 20.09 4.32 -4.92
CA THR A 204 18.78 4.59 -4.31
C THR A 204 17.64 4.29 -5.27
N PHE A 205 17.75 4.74 -6.52
CA PHE A 205 16.72 4.53 -7.53
C PHE A 205 16.46 3.04 -7.77
N LEU A 206 17.52 2.26 -7.95
CA LEU A 206 17.41 0.84 -8.22
C LEU A 206 16.75 0.07 -7.06
N ILE A 207 17.08 0.41 -5.80
CA ILE A 207 16.42 -0.22 -4.64
C ILE A 207 14.93 0.15 -4.61
N GLY A 208 14.59 1.42 -4.87
CA GLY A 208 13.19 1.86 -4.99
C GLY A 208 12.44 1.09 -6.07
N LYS A 209 13.02 0.91 -7.25
CA LYS A 209 12.43 0.11 -8.33
C LYS A 209 12.29 -1.36 -7.99
N VAL A 210 13.25 -1.95 -7.27
CA VAL A 210 13.14 -3.32 -6.77
C VAL A 210 11.89 -3.44 -5.89
N LEU A 211 11.70 -2.52 -4.95
CA LEU A 211 10.50 -2.51 -4.09
C LEU A 211 9.21 -2.34 -4.89
N GLU A 212 9.19 -1.50 -5.92
CA GLU A 212 8.02 -1.36 -6.80
C GLU A 212 7.67 -2.66 -7.52
N VAL A 213 8.65 -3.30 -8.17
CA VAL A 213 8.44 -4.56 -8.89
C VAL A 213 7.98 -5.66 -7.94
N LYS A 214 8.50 -5.66 -6.71
CA LYS A 214 8.11 -6.59 -5.65
C LYS A 214 6.76 -6.29 -5.01
N GLY A 215 6.12 -5.16 -5.36
CA GLY A 215 4.88 -4.71 -4.72
C GLY A 215 5.06 -4.33 -3.25
N GLN A 216 6.28 -3.98 -2.83
CA GLN A 216 6.65 -3.60 -1.45
C GLN A 216 6.91 -2.10 -1.29
N TYR A 217 6.79 -1.32 -2.37
CA TYR A 217 6.77 0.14 -2.29
C TYR A 217 5.39 0.64 -1.81
N LYS A 218 5.05 1.90 -2.13
CA LYS A 218 3.76 2.53 -1.85
C LYS A 218 2.64 1.90 -2.66
N HIS A 219 1.46 1.77 -2.06
CA HIS A 219 0.21 1.37 -2.71
C HIS A 219 -0.75 2.55 -2.72
N TYR A 220 -1.24 2.92 -3.90
CA TYR A 220 -2.18 4.02 -4.05
C TYR A 220 -2.97 3.87 -5.34
N VAL A 221 -4.24 4.31 -5.31
CA VAL A 221 -5.10 4.28 -6.48
C VAL A 221 -4.78 5.41 -7.46
N GLY A 222 -4.29 6.56 -6.97
CA GLY A 222 -3.88 7.66 -7.83
C GLY A 222 -3.55 8.93 -7.04
N TYR A 223 -3.38 10.05 -7.74
CA TYR A 223 -3.25 11.36 -7.12
C TYR A 223 -4.59 12.09 -7.06
N SER A 224 -4.79 12.94 -6.04
CA SER A 224 -5.97 13.81 -5.92
C SER A 224 -6.18 14.69 -7.16
N SER A 225 -5.10 15.03 -7.87
CA SER A 225 -5.11 15.83 -9.10
C SER A 225 -5.41 15.04 -10.37
N ASP A 226 -5.35 13.70 -10.35
CA ASP A 226 -5.55 12.90 -11.56
C ASP A 226 -6.94 13.14 -12.12
N SER A 227 -7.07 13.17 -13.44
CA SER A 227 -8.36 13.38 -14.11
C SER A 227 -9.33 12.21 -13.91
N ASP A 228 -8.81 11.01 -13.63
CA ASP A 228 -9.55 9.77 -13.48
C ASP A 228 -9.69 9.29 -12.02
N ILE A 229 -9.21 10.07 -11.03
CA ILE A 229 -9.21 9.68 -9.61
C ILE A 229 -10.61 9.27 -9.10
N TYR A 230 -11.65 9.96 -9.54
CA TYR A 230 -13.02 9.65 -9.13
C TYR A 230 -13.48 8.28 -9.63
N ALA A 231 -13.12 7.90 -10.87
CA ALA A 231 -13.46 6.58 -11.39
C ALA A 231 -12.73 5.49 -10.59
N LYS A 232 -11.44 5.68 -10.33
CA LYS A 232 -10.63 4.74 -9.54
C LYS A 232 -11.14 4.55 -8.11
N LEU A 233 -11.62 5.62 -7.46
CA LEU A 233 -12.24 5.52 -6.14
C LEU A 233 -13.61 4.83 -6.17
N ASN A 234 -14.42 5.05 -7.21
CA ASN A 234 -15.68 4.33 -7.39
C ASN A 234 -15.39 2.83 -7.53
N ASP A 235 -14.48 2.46 -8.43
CA ASP A 235 -14.09 1.07 -8.65
C ASP A 235 -13.57 0.41 -7.36
N ALA A 236 -12.74 1.12 -6.58
CA ALA A 236 -12.22 0.62 -5.30
C ALA A 236 -13.33 0.43 -4.24
N TYR A 237 -14.28 1.36 -4.15
CA TYR A 237 -15.41 1.25 -3.20
C TYR A 237 -16.41 0.17 -3.61
N ASP A 238 -16.77 0.09 -4.89
CA ASP A 238 -17.75 -0.85 -5.43
C ASP A 238 -17.25 -2.30 -5.35
N THR A 239 -15.93 -2.50 -5.43
CA THR A 239 -15.30 -3.82 -5.28
C THR A 239 -14.92 -4.17 -3.84
N SER A 240 -15.16 -3.26 -2.89
CA SER A 240 -14.95 -3.53 -1.47
C SER A 240 -16.20 -4.13 -0.83
N ASP A 241 -16.00 -5.00 0.16
CA ASP A 241 -17.07 -5.67 0.91
C ASP A 241 -16.84 -5.50 2.41
N ILE A 242 -17.84 -5.87 3.22
CA ILE A 242 -17.66 -6.04 4.65
C ILE A 242 -16.58 -7.11 4.88
N ILE A 243 -15.47 -6.71 5.51
CA ILE A 243 -14.35 -7.56 5.81
C ILE A 243 -14.76 -8.59 6.86
N ARG A 244 -14.54 -9.86 6.52
CA ARG A 244 -14.77 -11.00 7.41
C ARG A 244 -13.44 -11.65 7.77
N ALA A 245 -13.22 -11.80 9.07
CA ALA A 245 -12.08 -12.49 9.65
C ALA A 245 -12.54 -13.30 10.86
N PRO A 246 -13.22 -14.45 10.68
CA PRO A 246 -13.96 -15.14 11.75
C PRO A 246 -13.14 -15.43 13.01
N GLU A 247 -11.86 -15.81 12.84
CA GLU A 247 -10.96 -16.06 13.98
C GLU A 247 -10.69 -14.80 14.80
N LEU A 248 -10.44 -13.65 14.15
CA LEU A 248 -10.24 -12.37 14.82
C LEU A 248 -11.56 -11.86 15.38
N GLN A 249 -12.63 -11.87 14.57
CA GLN A 249 -13.97 -11.40 14.93
C GLN A 249 -14.47 -12.03 16.21
N LYS A 250 -14.33 -13.35 16.38
CA LYS A 250 -14.71 -14.04 17.61
C LYS A 250 -14.07 -13.40 18.86
N ILE A 251 -12.81 -13.00 18.78
CA ILE A 251 -12.06 -12.44 19.90
C ILE A 251 -12.49 -11.00 20.16
N VAL A 252 -12.58 -10.18 19.11
CA VAL A 252 -12.92 -8.76 19.26
C VAL A 252 -14.41 -8.51 19.54
N ASP A 253 -15.29 -9.39 19.07
CA ASP A 253 -16.71 -9.39 19.43
C ASP A 253 -16.87 -9.71 20.92
N GLU A 254 -16.12 -10.69 21.44
CA GLU A 254 -16.14 -10.99 22.86
C GLU A 254 -15.58 -9.81 23.69
N ALA A 255 -14.52 -9.15 23.21
CA ALA A 255 -13.99 -7.95 23.85
C ALA A 255 -15.02 -6.81 23.88
N LEU A 256 -15.77 -6.63 22.79
CA LEU A 256 -16.84 -5.65 22.67
C LEU A 256 -18.01 -5.97 23.63
N LYS A 257 -18.46 -7.23 23.68
CA LYS A 257 -19.49 -7.71 24.62
C LYS A 257 -19.12 -7.49 26.08
N GLN A 258 -17.83 -7.63 26.41
CA GLN A 258 -17.30 -7.41 27.77
C GLN A 258 -17.00 -5.93 28.07
N ASN A 259 -17.30 -5.00 27.16
CA ASN A 259 -16.95 -3.58 27.26
C ASN A 259 -15.45 -3.33 27.48
N LEU A 260 -14.59 -4.24 26.99
CA LEU A 260 -13.13 -4.03 27.00
C LEU A 260 -12.71 -2.97 25.98
N VAL A 261 -13.49 -2.84 24.91
CA VAL A 261 -13.36 -1.84 23.86
C VAL A 261 -14.75 -1.28 23.54
N THR A 262 -14.83 -0.06 23.02
CA THR A 262 -16.09 0.58 22.60
C THR A 262 -16.47 0.28 21.15
N GLY A 263 -15.47 -0.12 20.35
CA GLY A 263 -15.62 -0.54 18.97
C GLY A 263 -14.27 -1.03 18.43
N TYR A 264 -14.27 -1.64 17.27
CA TYR A 264 -13.05 -2.07 16.59
C TYR A 264 -13.18 -1.97 15.08
N ASN A 265 -12.03 -1.98 14.40
CA ASN A 265 -11.94 -2.03 12.95
C ASN A 265 -11.31 -3.35 12.52
N LEU A 266 -11.87 -4.01 11.51
CA LEU A 266 -11.20 -5.07 10.75
C LEU A 266 -10.65 -4.49 9.45
N LYS A 267 -9.41 -4.85 9.13
CA LYS A 267 -8.71 -4.42 7.93
C LYS A 267 -7.91 -5.57 7.32
N ASP A 268 -7.56 -5.43 6.05
CA ASP A 268 -6.72 -6.36 5.30
C ASP A 268 -5.43 -5.62 4.88
N SER A 269 -4.28 -6.11 5.34
CA SER A 269 -2.98 -5.45 5.17
C SER A 269 -2.53 -5.36 3.72
N ARG A 270 -3.18 -6.06 2.79
CA ARG A 270 -2.93 -5.90 1.36
C ARG A 270 -3.32 -4.51 0.82
N TYR A 271 -4.12 -3.76 1.57
CA TYR A 271 -4.51 -2.40 1.20
C TYR A 271 -3.68 -1.31 1.88
N ASP A 272 -2.85 -1.66 2.86
CA ASP A 272 -2.05 -0.69 3.62
C ASP A 272 -1.20 0.15 2.65
N ALA A 273 -1.39 1.47 2.65
CA ALA A 273 -0.79 2.36 1.63
C ALA A 273 0.74 2.36 1.61
N ASN A 274 1.37 1.95 2.71
CA ASN A 274 2.81 1.96 2.91
C ASN A 274 3.44 3.34 2.62
N PHE A 275 2.72 4.42 2.92
CA PHE A 275 3.22 5.77 2.70
C PHE A 275 4.32 6.16 3.69
N ILE A 276 5.02 7.25 3.36
CA ILE A 276 6.01 7.91 4.21
C ILE A 276 5.26 8.56 5.39
N ASP A 277 5.60 8.16 6.61
CA ASP A 277 4.85 8.53 7.82
C ASP A 277 4.89 10.06 8.05
N SER A 278 6.03 10.71 7.79
CA SER A 278 6.18 12.15 7.93
C SER A 278 5.31 12.96 6.96
N LEU A 279 4.91 12.36 5.83
CA LEU A 279 4.13 12.99 4.78
C LEU A 279 2.69 12.47 4.69
N SER A 280 2.27 11.56 5.57
CA SER A 280 0.96 10.91 5.44
C SER A 280 0.01 11.12 6.60
N LEU A 281 -1.28 10.94 6.29
CA LEU A 281 -2.40 10.98 7.23
C LEU A 281 -3.50 10.04 6.73
N VAL A 282 -4.31 9.51 7.65
CA VAL A 282 -5.42 8.61 7.34
C VAL A 282 -6.73 9.25 7.79
N TYR A 283 -7.75 9.26 6.92
CA TYR A 283 -9.07 9.82 7.17
C TYR A 283 -10.13 8.71 7.10
N GLY A 284 -10.81 8.42 8.21
CA GLY A 284 -11.82 7.37 8.29
C GLY A 284 -13.24 7.89 8.11
N HIS A 285 -14.05 7.20 7.28
CA HIS A 285 -15.47 7.53 7.10
C HIS A 285 -16.26 6.34 6.52
N SER A 286 -17.58 6.38 6.59
CA SER A 286 -18.49 5.40 6.00
C SER A 286 -19.20 5.85 4.71
N ASP A 287 -19.12 7.13 4.34
CA ASP A 287 -19.95 7.72 3.31
C ASP A 287 -19.13 7.93 2.04
N PHE A 288 -19.44 7.22 0.97
CA PHE A 288 -18.62 7.30 -0.23
C PHE A 288 -18.78 8.62 -0.99
N GLN A 289 -19.95 9.27 -0.92
CA GLN A 289 -20.11 10.60 -1.51
C GLN A 289 -19.23 11.63 -0.78
N HIS A 290 -19.03 11.47 0.54
CA HIS A 290 -18.06 12.26 1.30
C HIS A 290 -16.64 12.11 0.74
N ALA A 291 -16.17 10.89 0.47
CA ALA A 291 -14.83 10.65 -0.09
C ALA A 291 -14.62 11.42 -1.40
N LEU A 292 -15.59 11.34 -2.31
CA LEU A 292 -15.51 12.06 -3.60
C LEU A 292 -15.42 13.57 -3.39
N GLN A 293 -16.21 14.13 -2.48
CA GLN A 293 -16.19 15.57 -2.20
C GLN A 293 -14.92 15.99 -1.47
N LEU A 294 -14.35 15.16 -0.60
CA LEU A 294 -13.07 15.39 0.05
C LEU A 294 -11.93 15.48 -0.98
N ILE A 295 -11.91 14.61 -1.99
CA ILE A 295 -10.96 14.75 -3.12
C ILE A 295 -11.17 16.06 -3.88
N GLY A 296 -12.43 16.43 -4.15
CA GLY A 296 -12.76 17.72 -4.76
C GLY A 296 -12.23 18.91 -3.95
N LEU A 297 -12.33 18.83 -2.63
CA LEU A 297 -11.85 19.85 -1.70
C LEU A 297 -10.32 19.95 -1.70
N LEU A 298 -9.59 18.83 -1.68
CA LEU A 298 -8.13 18.86 -1.82
C LEU A 298 -7.71 19.54 -3.13
N ARG A 299 -8.41 19.27 -4.23
CA ARG A 299 -8.15 19.90 -5.53
C ARG A 299 -8.41 21.42 -5.49
N SER A 300 -9.52 21.87 -4.90
CA SER A 300 -9.83 23.31 -4.81
C SER A 300 -8.80 24.06 -3.96
N GLU A 301 -8.27 23.41 -2.92
CA GLU A 301 -7.23 23.92 -2.04
C GLU A 301 -5.80 23.78 -2.59
N LYS A 302 -5.68 23.29 -3.84
CA LYS A 302 -4.44 23.05 -4.58
C LYS A 302 -3.49 22.07 -3.87
N ILE A 303 -4.06 21.09 -3.17
CA ILE A 303 -3.32 20.01 -2.52
C ILE A 303 -3.26 18.80 -3.44
N ILE A 304 -2.03 18.45 -3.83
CA ILE A 304 -1.73 17.22 -4.55
C ILE A 304 -1.25 16.18 -3.53
N ALA A 305 -1.99 15.09 -3.40
CA ALA A 305 -1.67 13.97 -2.53
C ALA A 305 -1.83 12.66 -3.30
N LYS A 306 -0.99 11.65 -3.00
CA LYS A 306 -1.33 10.26 -3.33
C LYS A 306 -2.52 9.86 -2.47
N VAL A 307 -3.42 9.09 -3.05
CA VAL A 307 -4.67 8.64 -2.44
C VAL A 307 -4.70 7.14 -2.49
N GLN A 308 -4.88 6.51 -1.33
CA GLN A 308 -5.14 5.08 -1.22
C GLN A 308 -6.47 4.85 -0.51
N PHE A 309 -7.28 3.97 -1.08
CA PHE A 309 -8.53 3.51 -0.48
C PHE A 309 -8.27 2.22 0.28
N GLU A 310 -8.53 2.23 1.58
CA GLU A 310 -8.35 1.08 2.46
C GLU A 310 -9.72 0.62 2.98
N PRO A 311 -10.28 -0.48 2.46
CA PRO A 311 -11.53 -1.03 2.98
C PRO A 311 -11.42 -1.37 4.46
N LYS A 312 -12.49 -1.11 5.20
CA LYS A 312 -12.56 -1.36 6.64
C LYS A 312 -13.94 -1.83 7.04
N THR A 313 -14.00 -2.67 8.05
CA THR A 313 -15.26 -2.96 8.75
C THR A 313 -15.19 -2.45 10.16
N SER A 314 -16.05 -1.48 10.47
CA SER A 314 -16.19 -0.94 11.82
C SER A 314 -17.27 -1.71 12.55
N ALA A 315 -16.99 -2.09 13.79
CA ALA A 315 -17.94 -2.81 14.63
C ALA A 315 -18.12 -2.16 15.99
N PHE A 316 -19.38 -2.01 16.40
CA PHE A 316 -19.77 -1.38 17.67
C PHE A 316 -21.09 -1.96 18.19
N ILE A 317 -21.40 -1.69 19.46
CA ILE A 317 -22.67 -2.09 20.07
C ILE A 317 -23.78 -1.12 19.61
N TYR A 318 -24.74 -1.64 18.86
CA TYR A 318 -26.00 -0.96 18.57
C TYR A 318 -27.02 -1.30 19.67
N LEU A 319 -27.50 -0.27 20.35
CA LEU A 319 -28.39 -0.42 21.50
C LEU A 319 -29.82 -0.70 21.04
N LYS A 320 -30.50 -1.67 21.67
CA LYS A 320 -31.87 -2.05 21.28
C LYS A 320 -32.88 -0.90 21.41
N GLU A 321 -32.63 0.04 22.31
CA GLU A 321 -33.43 1.25 22.48
C GLU A 321 -33.36 2.21 21.28
N TRP A 322 -32.38 2.06 20.38
CA TRP A 322 -32.30 2.82 19.13
C TRP A 322 -33.24 2.27 18.04
N GLY A 323 -33.92 1.14 18.32
CA GLY A 323 -34.89 0.54 17.41
C GLY A 323 -34.32 -0.64 16.61
N ASP A 324 -34.96 -0.95 15.49
CA ASP A 324 -34.46 -1.96 14.56
C ASP A 324 -33.33 -1.36 13.72
N PRO A 325 -32.08 -1.87 13.80
CA PRO A 325 -30.98 -1.36 12.98
C PRO A 325 -31.20 -1.60 11.47
N GLY A 326 -32.06 -2.56 11.10
CA GLY A 326 -32.21 -3.00 9.72
C GLY A 326 -31.00 -3.80 9.21
N VAL A 327 -30.99 -4.12 7.92
CA VAL A 327 -29.87 -4.76 7.23
C VAL A 327 -29.76 -4.16 5.84
N SER A 328 -28.54 -3.88 5.39
CA SER A 328 -28.26 -3.47 4.01
C SER A 328 -26.91 -4.02 3.54
N ASP A 329 -26.56 -3.83 2.27
CA ASP A 329 -25.23 -4.19 1.77
C ASP A 329 -24.11 -3.33 2.42
N LEU A 330 -24.47 -2.27 3.16
CA LEU A 330 -23.54 -1.39 3.86
C LEU A 330 -23.34 -1.77 5.33
N TYR A 331 -24.20 -2.61 5.92
CA TYR A 331 -24.04 -3.04 7.30
C TYR A 331 -24.81 -4.31 7.61
N GLU A 332 -24.21 -5.14 8.46
CA GLU A 332 -24.85 -6.34 9.01
C GLU A 332 -24.95 -6.23 10.53
N VAL A 333 -25.97 -6.85 11.11
CA VAL A 333 -26.17 -6.86 12.56
C VAL A 333 -26.31 -8.27 13.11
N VAL A 334 -25.76 -8.50 14.30
CA VAL A 334 -25.89 -9.74 15.05
C VAL A 334 -26.40 -9.43 16.44
N GLN A 335 -27.58 -9.95 16.79
CA GLN A 335 -28.12 -9.77 18.13
C GLN A 335 -27.29 -10.55 19.15
N ILE A 336 -27.02 -9.94 20.30
CA ILE A 336 -26.28 -10.52 21.42
C ILE A 336 -27.19 -10.78 22.62
N GLU A 337 -26.69 -11.50 23.62
CA GLU A 337 -27.47 -12.13 24.69
C GLU A 337 -28.31 -11.14 25.53
N ASN A 338 -27.88 -9.88 25.63
CA ASN A 338 -28.58 -8.81 26.36
C ASN A 338 -29.68 -8.09 25.53
N GLY A 339 -29.86 -8.51 24.28
CA GLY A 339 -30.83 -7.97 23.32
C GLY A 339 -30.31 -6.81 22.46
N ASN A 340 -29.12 -6.27 22.74
CA ASN A 340 -28.42 -5.34 21.85
C ASN A 340 -27.90 -6.06 20.60
N TYR A 341 -27.32 -5.32 19.67
CA TYR A 341 -26.70 -5.87 18.48
C TYR A 341 -25.22 -5.47 18.40
N ILE A 342 -24.41 -6.31 17.77
CA ILE A 342 -23.14 -5.86 17.18
C ILE A 342 -23.46 -5.48 15.74
N GLU A 343 -23.23 -4.23 15.37
CA GLU A 343 -23.29 -3.77 13.99
C GLU A 343 -21.90 -3.90 13.36
N TYR A 344 -21.85 -4.36 12.12
CA TYR A 344 -20.65 -4.44 11.27
C TYR A 344 -20.88 -3.57 10.05
N ALA A 345 -20.32 -2.36 10.04
CA ALA A 345 -20.49 -1.38 8.97
C ALA A 345 -19.36 -1.48 7.93
N LYS A 346 -19.71 -1.43 6.65
CA LYS A 346 -18.78 -1.20 5.53
C LYS A 346 -18.30 0.25 5.60
N GLU A 347 -17.03 0.43 5.88
CA GLU A 347 -16.37 1.72 5.95
C GLU A 347 -15.08 1.73 5.13
N TYR A 348 -14.41 2.87 5.13
CA TYR A 348 -13.10 3.02 4.54
C TYR A 348 -12.21 3.91 5.39
N ASP A 349 -10.92 3.76 5.16
CA ASP A 349 -9.92 4.76 5.43
C ASP A 349 -9.38 5.29 4.09
N LEU A 350 -9.30 6.61 3.93
CA LEU A 350 -8.51 7.23 2.87
C LEU A 350 -7.15 7.60 3.45
N ALA A 351 -6.12 6.88 3.02
CA ALA A 351 -4.75 7.27 3.30
C ALA A 351 -4.29 8.29 2.25
N PHE A 352 -3.67 9.36 2.73
CA PHE A 352 -3.09 10.42 1.91
C PHE A 352 -1.59 10.50 2.14
N GLU A 353 -0.80 10.62 1.07
CA GLU A 353 0.59 11.08 1.15
C GLU A 353 0.72 12.42 0.44
N PHE A 354 1.01 13.47 1.20
CA PHE A 354 1.13 14.83 0.71
C PHE A 354 2.50 15.07 0.09
N ALA A 355 2.56 15.97 -0.91
CA ALA A 355 3.83 16.38 -1.50
C ALA A 355 4.76 17.07 -0.50
N THR A 356 4.21 17.72 0.53
CA THR A 356 4.97 18.47 1.54
C THR A 356 4.36 18.33 2.94
N VAL A 357 5.19 18.50 3.97
CA VAL A 357 4.73 18.60 5.37
C VAL A 357 3.79 19.79 5.57
N ALA A 358 3.97 20.88 4.82
CA ALA A 358 3.10 22.04 4.87
C ALA A 358 1.67 21.71 4.39
N ASP A 359 1.52 20.96 3.30
CA ASP A 359 0.20 20.53 2.83
C ASP A 359 -0.46 19.54 3.80
N LYS A 360 0.31 18.59 4.34
CA LYS A 360 -0.17 17.71 5.43
C LYS A 360 -0.69 18.53 6.62
N SER A 361 0.01 19.60 6.99
CA SER A 361 -0.34 20.45 8.14
C SER A 361 -1.59 21.29 7.88
N ARG A 362 -1.89 21.64 6.62
CA ARG A 362 -3.10 22.38 6.23
C ARG A 362 -4.36 21.50 6.24
N PHE A 363 -4.22 20.18 6.18
CA PHE A 363 -5.35 19.25 6.08
C PHE A 363 -6.35 19.42 7.24
N ASP A 364 -5.86 19.62 8.47
CA ASP A 364 -6.70 19.84 9.65
C ASP A 364 -7.64 21.04 9.48
N GLN A 365 -7.10 22.18 9.05
CA GLN A 365 -7.88 23.41 8.85
C GLN A 365 -8.97 23.22 7.78
N ILE A 366 -8.65 22.47 6.73
CA ILE A 366 -9.59 22.15 5.64
C ILE A 366 -10.74 21.31 6.17
N VAL A 367 -10.45 20.26 6.95
CA VAL A 367 -11.49 19.41 7.56
C VAL A 367 -12.34 20.21 8.53
N LEU A 368 -11.73 20.99 9.43
CA LEU A 368 -12.47 21.80 10.41
C LEU A 368 -13.38 22.84 9.75
N GLN A 369 -12.98 23.39 8.60
CA GLN A 369 -13.75 24.39 7.89
C GLN A 369 -14.90 23.81 7.06
N TYR A 370 -14.67 22.68 6.39
CA TYR A 370 -15.56 22.20 5.33
C TYR A 370 -16.14 20.79 5.56
N ALA A 371 -15.63 20.02 6.52
CA ALA A 371 -15.99 18.61 6.71
C ALA A 371 -16.34 18.22 8.17
N LYS A 372 -16.24 19.15 9.11
CA LYS A 372 -16.76 19.01 10.48
C LYS A 372 -18.02 19.85 10.65
N LYS A 373 -19.07 19.26 11.21
CA LYS A 373 -20.25 20.02 11.67
C LYS A 373 -20.14 20.42 13.14
N ASN A 374 -20.68 21.59 13.42
CA ASN A 374 -20.86 22.17 14.76
C ASN A 374 -22.34 22.50 15.03
N GLU A 375 -23.23 22.27 14.05
CA GLU A 375 -24.68 22.43 14.13
C GLU A 375 -25.36 21.37 13.23
N ASP A 376 -26.60 20.96 13.54
CA ASP A 376 -27.27 19.85 12.84
C ASP A 376 -27.46 20.10 11.33
N ASN A 377 -27.79 21.34 10.96
CA ASN A 377 -28.05 21.75 9.57
C ASN A 377 -27.06 22.83 9.10
N GLN A 378 -25.78 22.69 9.47
CA GLN A 378 -24.76 23.67 9.11
C GLN A 378 -24.56 23.73 7.59
N PRO A 379 -24.78 24.90 6.95
CA PRO A 379 -24.55 25.06 5.52
C PRO A 379 -23.04 25.13 5.19
N GLY A 380 -22.68 24.82 3.94
CA GLY A 380 -21.32 24.98 3.44
C GLY A 380 -20.35 23.83 3.76
N LEU A 381 -20.88 22.71 4.27
CA LEU A 381 -20.11 21.50 4.52
C LEU A 381 -20.25 20.48 3.39
N ILE A 382 -19.23 19.63 3.22
CA ILE A 382 -19.31 18.46 2.35
C ILE A 382 -20.27 17.41 2.94
N TYR A 383 -20.81 16.59 2.07
CA TYR A 383 -21.83 15.60 2.38
C TYR A 383 -21.37 14.65 3.50
N GLY A 384 -22.28 14.22 4.37
CA GLY A 384 -21.96 13.25 5.43
C GLY A 384 -21.09 13.76 6.58
N SER A 385 -20.73 15.04 6.63
CA SER A 385 -19.86 15.63 7.67
C SER A 385 -20.25 15.25 9.11
N TRP A 386 -19.26 14.85 9.91
CA TRP A 386 -19.44 14.40 11.30
C TRP A 386 -19.18 15.51 12.33
N TRP A 387 -19.73 15.32 13.53
CA TRP A 387 -19.39 16.14 14.70
C TRP A 387 -17.96 15.87 15.15
N GLN A 388 -17.59 14.58 15.17
CA GLN A 388 -16.29 14.07 15.54
C GLN A 388 -15.72 13.28 14.35
N PRO A 389 -15.22 13.94 13.29
CA PRO A 389 -14.48 13.27 12.22
C PRO A 389 -13.31 12.47 12.79
N LEU A 390 -12.86 11.42 12.10
CA LEU A 390 -11.70 10.62 12.50
C LEU A 390 -10.59 10.79 11.46
N TYR A 391 -9.49 11.42 11.86
CA TYR A 391 -8.28 11.45 11.04
C TYR A 391 -7.01 11.51 11.89
N TYR A 392 -5.96 10.83 11.42
CA TYR A 392 -4.81 10.56 12.27
C TYR A 392 -3.49 10.43 11.51
N SER A 393 -2.40 10.77 12.20
CA SER A 393 -1.03 10.76 11.72
C SER A 393 -0.13 9.94 12.64
N LEU A 394 0.83 9.21 12.06
CA LEU A 394 1.85 8.49 12.83
C LEU A 394 2.94 9.44 13.37
N THR A 395 3.08 10.63 12.79
CA THR A 395 3.95 11.70 13.29
C THR A 395 3.15 12.81 13.97
N GLU A 396 3.80 13.54 14.86
CA GLU A 396 3.18 14.66 15.58
C GLU A 396 2.72 15.77 14.61
N LEU A 397 1.56 16.35 14.93
CA LEU A 397 1.00 17.51 14.26
C LEU A 397 0.43 18.48 15.30
N ASN A 398 0.43 19.77 14.97
CA ASN A 398 -0.14 20.78 15.84
C ASN A 398 -1.62 20.49 16.10
N ASN A 399 -2.05 20.71 17.34
CA ASN A 399 -3.42 20.49 17.85
C ASN A 399 -3.86 19.02 17.96
N TYR A 400 -3.08 18.07 17.46
CA TYR A 400 -3.42 16.66 17.57
C TYR A 400 -3.13 16.14 18.97
N LYS A 401 -3.81 15.08 19.35
CA LYS A 401 -3.67 14.43 20.66
C LYS A 401 -3.16 13.02 20.48
N LYS A 402 -2.25 12.61 21.36
CA LYS A 402 -1.66 11.28 21.32
C LYS A 402 -2.59 10.26 21.95
N ILE A 403 -2.91 9.20 21.22
CA ILE A 403 -3.68 8.06 21.69
C ILE A 403 -2.93 6.76 21.33
N SER A 404 -3.47 5.61 21.72
CA SER A 404 -2.86 4.32 21.43
C SER A 404 -3.73 3.46 20.52
N ASN A 405 -3.07 2.72 19.63
CA ASN A 405 -3.68 1.61 18.91
C ASN A 405 -3.43 0.29 19.65
N ASN A 406 -4.44 -0.58 19.65
CA ASN A 406 -4.38 -1.95 20.16
C ASN A 406 -4.71 -2.89 19.00
N LYS A 407 -3.66 -3.42 18.35
CA LYS A 407 -3.78 -4.21 17.13
C LYS A 407 -3.49 -5.70 17.40
N ILE A 408 -4.30 -6.58 16.83
CA ILE A 408 -4.03 -8.02 16.75
C ILE A 408 -4.13 -8.49 15.30
N GLU A 409 -3.30 -9.46 14.92
CA GLU A 409 -3.14 -9.89 13.53
C GLU A 409 -3.36 -11.39 13.37
N LYS A 410 -3.96 -11.77 12.23
CA LYS A 410 -4.06 -13.16 11.79
C LYS A 410 -3.91 -13.23 10.28
N GLY A 411 -2.75 -13.70 9.83
CA GLY A 411 -2.41 -13.70 8.40
C GLY A 411 -2.42 -12.28 7.87
N ARG A 412 -3.18 -12.03 6.79
CA ARG A 412 -3.33 -10.69 6.20
C ARG A 412 -4.35 -9.80 6.91
N TYR A 413 -5.17 -10.35 7.79
CA TYR A 413 -6.20 -9.57 8.47
C TYR A 413 -5.69 -9.06 9.80
N TYR A 414 -6.16 -7.88 10.19
CA TYR A 414 -5.93 -7.35 11.52
C TYR A 414 -7.18 -6.70 12.07
N ALA A 415 -7.34 -6.82 13.39
CA ALA A 415 -8.33 -6.09 14.15
C ALA A 415 -7.62 -5.01 14.98
N GLN A 416 -8.22 -3.84 15.08
CA GLN A 416 -7.65 -2.75 15.85
C GLN A 416 -8.70 -1.97 16.61
N SER A 417 -8.38 -1.58 17.85
CA SER A 417 -9.19 -0.69 18.68
C SER A 417 -8.33 0.47 19.16
N PHE A 418 -8.85 1.68 18.96
CA PHE A 418 -8.23 2.88 19.48
C PHE A 418 -8.65 3.09 20.94
N SER A 419 -7.74 3.61 21.75
CA SER A 419 -8.00 3.93 23.16
C SER A 419 -7.20 5.14 23.58
N LEU A 420 -7.65 5.80 24.65
CA LEU A 420 -6.78 6.72 25.38
C LEU A 420 -5.52 5.97 25.86
N LYS A 421 -4.42 6.70 26.00
CA LYS A 421 -3.11 6.10 26.28
C LYS A 421 -3.08 5.35 27.61
N GLU A 422 -3.71 5.95 28.62
CA GLU A 422 -3.87 5.40 29.96
C GLU A 422 -4.74 4.13 30.00
N GLN A 423 -5.58 3.89 28.98
CA GLN A 423 -6.45 2.72 28.88
C GLN A 423 -5.80 1.56 28.10
N SER A 424 -4.80 1.84 27.27
CA SER A 424 -4.14 0.86 26.37
C SER A 424 -3.66 -0.40 27.11
N ALA A 425 -3.03 -0.24 28.28
CA ALA A 425 -2.56 -1.38 29.08
C ALA A 425 -3.70 -2.30 29.57
N ALA A 426 -4.86 -1.71 29.90
CA ALA A 426 -6.04 -2.47 30.32
C ALA A 426 -6.64 -3.23 29.13
N VAL A 427 -6.73 -2.61 27.96
CA VAL A 427 -7.19 -3.24 26.71
C VAL A 427 -6.30 -4.43 26.34
N THR A 428 -4.97 -4.23 26.32
CA THR A 428 -4.01 -5.31 26.05
C THR A 428 -4.13 -6.47 27.03
N SER A 429 -4.29 -6.15 28.32
CA SER A 429 -4.50 -7.17 29.35
C SER A 429 -5.83 -7.90 29.18
N GLY A 430 -6.88 -7.19 28.73
CA GLY A 430 -8.18 -7.75 28.38
C GLY A 430 -8.07 -8.76 27.25
N PHE A 431 -7.45 -8.39 26.12
CA PHE A 431 -7.24 -9.31 25.00
C PHE A 431 -6.46 -10.57 25.40
N ARG A 432 -5.39 -10.43 26.20
CA ARG A 432 -4.62 -11.59 26.68
C ARG A 432 -5.38 -12.50 27.64
N LYS A 433 -6.43 -12.01 28.32
CA LYS A 433 -7.33 -12.85 29.12
C LYS A 433 -8.27 -13.66 28.24
N LEU A 434 -8.72 -13.09 27.12
CA LEU A 434 -9.57 -13.77 26.15
C LEU A 434 -8.79 -14.88 25.42
N ASP A 435 -7.55 -14.59 25.04
CA ASP A 435 -6.64 -15.56 24.45
C ASP A 435 -5.18 -15.24 24.84
N PRO A 436 -4.56 -16.05 25.73
CA PRO A 436 -3.17 -15.85 26.18
C PRO A 436 -2.11 -15.99 25.08
N SER A 437 -2.44 -16.59 23.94
CA SER A 437 -1.52 -16.74 22.81
C SER A 437 -1.42 -15.49 21.93
N LEU A 438 -2.31 -14.51 22.13
CA LEU A 438 -2.33 -13.29 21.31
C LEU A 438 -1.10 -12.41 21.52
N LYS A 439 -0.47 -12.09 20.40
CA LYS A 439 0.45 -10.96 20.30
C LYS A 439 -0.35 -9.68 20.03
N VAL A 440 -0.56 -8.89 21.08
CA VAL A 440 -1.10 -7.54 20.96
C VAL A 440 0.03 -6.58 20.60
N ILE A 441 -0.11 -5.88 19.49
CA ILE A 441 0.82 -4.85 19.00
C ILE A 441 0.26 -3.49 19.45
N ASN A 442 1.02 -2.79 20.28
CA ASN A 442 0.67 -1.46 20.76
C ASN A 442 1.62 -0.42 20.18
N TYR A 443 1.07 0.68 19.68
CA TYR A 443 1.82 1.85 19.29
C TYR A 443 0.99 3.11 19.50
N ASP A 444 1.68 4.22 19.74
CA ASP A 444 1.04 5.53 19.90
C ASP A 444 0.99 6.25 18.55
N PHE A 445 -0.07 7.03 18.35
CA PHE A 445 -0.25 7.88 17.17
C PHE A 445 -1.05 9.13 17.53
N TRP A 446 -1.13 10.07 16.61
CA TRP A 446 -1.73 11.38 16.83
C TRP A 446 -3.06 11.47 16.09
N VAL A 447 -4.15 11.78 16.80
CA VAL A 447 -5.48 12.00 16.25
C VAL A 447 -5.89 13.46 16.33
N ASP A 448 -6.83 13.84 15.49
CA ASP A 448 -7.50 15.13 15.56
C ASP A 448 -8.19 15.37 16.91
N GLY A 449 -8.36 16.64 17.25
CA GLY A 449 -9.03 17.06 18.48
C GLY A 449 -10.45 16.52 18.63
N PRO A 450 -11.31 16.64 17.59
CA PRO A 450 -12.65 16.07 17.60
C PRO A 450 -12.70 14.57 17.97
N PHE A 451 -11.92 13.72 17.30
CA PHE A 451 -11.90 12.29 17.64
C PHE A 451 -11.37 12.02 19.06
N TYR A 452 -10.39 12.80 19.53
CA TYR A 452 -9.94 12.69 20.92
C TYR A 452 -11.05 13.01 21.93
N ASN A 453 -11.88 14.02 21.64
CA ASN A 453 -13.03 14.39 22.46
C ASN A 453 -14.09 13.27 22.46
N TYR A 454 -14.32 12.63 21.30
CA TYR A 454 -15.17 11.44 21.20
C TYR A 454 -14.72 10.31 22.13
N LEU A 455 -13.41 10.01 22.19
CA LEU A 455 -12.87 9.00 23.11
C LEU A 455 -13.03 9.38 24.59
N ASN A 456 -13.20 10.66 24.91
CA ASN A 456 -13.54 11.16 26.24
C ASN A 456 -15.05 11.20 26.51
N GLY A 457 -15.88 10.72 25.58
CA GLY A 457 -17.34 10.69 25.71
C GLY A 457 -18.04 12.01 25.33
N GLU A 458 -17.34 12.95 24.70
CA GLU A 458 -17.92 14.21 24.25
C GLU A 458 -18.60 14.06 22.88
N SER A 459 -19.75 14.71 22.71
CA SER A 459 -20.61 14.55 21.53
C SER A 459 -20.56 15.71 20.53
N LYS A 460 -19.83 16.81 20.81
CA LYS A 460 -19.76 18.01 19.95
C LYS A 460 -18.36 18.60 19.86
#